data_AF-A0A258CNB1-F1
#
_entry.id   AF-A0A258CNB1-F1
#
_cell.length_a   1.000
_cell.length_b   1.000
_cell.length_c   1.000
_cell.angle_alpha   90.00
_cell.angle_beta   90.00
_cell.angle_gamma   90.00
#
_symmetry.space_group_name_H-M   'P 1'
#
loop_
_entity.id
_entity.type
_entity.pdbx_description
1 polymer ?
#
loop_
_entity_poly.entity_id
_entity_poly.type
_entity_poly.pdbx_seq_one_letter_code
_entity_poly.pdbx_strand_id
1 'polypeptide(L)'
;RHAQAPTPPIPAPGAILTEAERRERDRTSILAALETSRGRVSGPQGAAALLGVPATTLASRMKSLGIAPRSGTRLAPERAGG
;
A
#
# COMPACT_ATOMS: atom_id res chain seq x y z
N ARG A 1 21.99 8.07 -3.37
CA ARG A 1 21.75 7.83 -1.93
C ARG A 1 20.26 7.51 -1.80
N HIS A 2 19.88 6.23 -1.72
CA HIS A 2 18.47 5.86 -1.57
C HIS A 2 18.08 6.19 -0.13
N ALA A 3 17.22 7.19 0.06
CA ALA A 3 16.61 7.47 1.35
C ALA A 3 15.74 6.27 1.70
N GLN A 4 16.24 5.42 2.61
CA GLN A 4 15.40 4.41 3.22
C GLN A 4 14.31 5.16 3.98
N ALA A 5 13.05 4.95 3.59
CA ALA A 5 11.90 5.37 4.38
C ALA A 5 12.09 4.86 5.82
N PRO A 6 11.71 5.64 6.86
CA PRO A 6 11.87 5.23 8.24
C PRO A 6 11.24 3.85 8.40
N THR A 7 12.06 2.84 8.69
CA THR A 7 11.57 1.51 9.04
C THR A 7 10.64 1.73 10.23
N PRO A 8 9.32 1.47 10.13
CA PRO A 8 8.47 1.62 11.29
C PRO A 8 9.04 0.71 12.38
N PRO A 9 9.12 1.19 13.64
CA PRO A 9 9.69 0.40 14.72
C PRO A 9 9.04 -0.97 14.71
N ILE A 10 9.86 -2.01 14.62
CA ILE A 10 9.41 -3.38 14.81
C ILE A 10 8.85 -3.38 16.24
N PRO A 11 7.55 -3.60 16.43
CA PRO A 11 6.96 -3.54 17.76
C PRO A 11 7.63 -4.66 18.56
N ALA A 12 8.02 -4.33 19.79
CA ALA A 12 8.61 -5.33 20.67
C ALA A 12 7.69 -6.56 20.74
N PRO A 13 8.23 -7.78 20.68
CA PRO A 13 7.43 -8.98 20.77
C PRO A 13 6.59 -8.94 22.05
N GLY A 14 5.26 -8.89 21.89
CA GLY A 14 4.30 -8.74 22.99
C GLY A 14 3.53 -7.40 23.04
N ALA A 15 3.86 -6.42 22.20
CA ALA A 15 3.07 -5.19 22.09
C ALA A 15 1.76 -5.46 21.32
N ILE A 16 0.62 -5.11 21.93
CA ILE A 16 -0.68 -5.11 21.25
C ILE A 16 -0.61 -4.04 20.14
N LEU A 17 -0.63 -4.47 18.87
CA LEU A 17 -0.79 -3.54 17.76
C LEU A 17 -2.20 -2.94 17.82
N THR A 18 -2.27 -1.62 17.92
CA THR A 18 -3.53 -0.90 17.74
C THR A 18 -3.96 -0.98 16.27
N GLU A 19 -5.25 -0.79 16.01
CA GLU A 19 -5.77 -0.76 14.64
C GLU A 19 -5.10 0.33 13.78
N ALA A 20 -4.73 1.46 14.40
CA ALA A 20 -4.02 2.55 13.74
C ALA A 20 -2.63 2.10 13.26
N GLU A 21 -1.86 1.43 14.12
CA GLU A 21 -0.53 0.89 13.78
C GLU A 21 -0.61 -0.15 12.66
N ARG A 22 -1.61 -1.02 12.70
CA ARG A 22 -1.84 -2.01 11.65
C ARG A 22 -2.13 -1.33 10.31
N ARG A 23 -3.00 -0.30 10.33
CA ARG A 23 -3.36 0.49 9.15
C ARG A 23 -2.16 1.20 8.53
N GLU A 24 -1.31 1.81 9.34
CA GLU A 24 -0.11 2.51 8.86
C GLU A 24 0.89 1.53 8.23
N ARG A 25 1.07 0.37 8.85
CA ARG A 25 1.95 -0.69 8.34
C ARG A 25 1.43 -1.28 7.03
N ASP A 26 0.12 -1.54 6.93
CA ASP A 26 -0.54 -1.94 5.69
C ASP A 26 -0.31 -0.86 4.61
N ARG A 27 -0.57 0.42 4.92
CA ARG A 27 -0.37 1.54 3.99
C ARG A 27 1.05 1.60 3.46
N THR A 28 2.03 1.55 4.36
CA THR A 28 3.46 1.61 4.02
C THR A 28 3.86 0.42 3.14
N SER A 29 3.40 -0.78 3.48
CA SER A 29 3.68 -2.00 2.71
C SER A 29 3.08 -1.93 1.30
N ILE A 30 1.84 -1.45 1.19
CA ILE A 30 1.16 -1.27 -0.10
C ILE A 30 1.88 -0.24 -0.96
N LEU A 31 2.28 0.90 -0.40
CA LEU A 31 3.04 1.92 -1.12
C LEU A 31 4.36 1.35 -1.64
N ALA A 32 5.16 0.71 -0.79
CA ALA A 32 6.43 0.11 -1.18
C ALA A 32 6.27 -0.94 -2.29
N ALA A 33 5.23 -1.78 -2.21
CA ALA A 33 4.92 -2.76 -3.24
C ALA A 33 4.51 -2.08 -4.56
N LEU A 34 3.74 -1.00 -4.51
CA LEU A 34 3.38 -0.18 -5.68
C LEU A 34 4.59 0.52 -6.29
N GLU A 35 5.53 1.00 -5.49
CA GLU A 35 6.77 1.60 -6.02
C GLU A 35 7.59 0.55 -6.77
N THR A 36 7.76 -0.62 -6.15
CA THR A 36 8.51 -1.75 -6.71
C THR A 36 7.86 -2.28 -7.98
N SER A 37 6.52 -2.36 -8.03
CA SER A 37 5.76 -2.79 -9.19
C SER A 37 5.53 -1.69 -10.24
N ARG A 38 6.09 -0.49 -10.05
CA ARG A 38 5.89 0.69 -10.93
C ARG A 38 4.42 1.07 -11.10
N GLY A 39 3.63 0.99 -10.03
CA GLY A 39 2.21 1.33 -10.00
C GLY A 39 1.29 0.20 -10.47
N ARG A 40 1.83 -0.98 -10.76
CA ARG A 40 1.03 -2.14 -11.18
C ARG A 40 0.42 -2.86 -9.98
N VAL A 41 -0.90 -3.01 -9.93
CA VAL A 41 -1.60 -3.74 -8.86
C VAL A 41 -1.62 -5.25 -9.11
N SER A 42 -1.92 -5.64 -10.36
CA SER A 42 -2.20 -7.02 -10.76
C SER A 42 -1.11 -7.63 -11.64
N GLY A 43 -1.03 -8.95 -11.69
CA GLY A 43 -0.08 -9.72 -12.50
C GLY A 43 1.12 -10.23 -11.71
N PRO A 44 2.01 -11.03 -12.34
CA PRO A 44 3.11 -11.71 -11.66
C PRO A 44 4.15 -10.77 -11.05
N GLN A 45 4.22 -9.53 -11.55
CA GLN A 45 5.09 -8.46 -11.04
C GLN A 45 4.28 -7.32 -10.40
N GLY A 46 3.00 -7.55 -10.09
CA GLY A 46 2.13 -6.56 -9.46
C GLY A 46 2.37 -6.46 -7.95
N ALA A 47 1.95 -5.34 -7.36
CA ALA A 47 2.03 -5.11 -5.92
C ALA A 47 1.31 -6.22 -5.12
N ALA A 48 0.23 -6.78 -5.65
CA ALA A 48 -0.49 -7.89 -5.02
C ALA A 48 0.37 -9.15 -4.92
N ALA A 49 1.08 -9.49 -6.00
CA ALA A 49 2.00 -10.63 -6.04
C ALA A 49 3.19 -10.41 -5.09
N LEU A 50 3.74 -9.19 -5.04
CA LEU A 50 4.82 -8.82 -4.13
C LEU A 50 4.42 -8.90 -2.66
N LEU A 51 3.16 -8.58 -2.34
CA LEU A 51 2.59 -8.68 -1.00
C LEU A 51 2.06 -10.08 -0.67
N GLY A 52 2.03 -11.00 -1.64
CA GLY A 52 1.47 -12.35 -1.45
C GLY A 52 -0.04 -12.37 -1.18
N VAL A 53 -0.78 -11.35 -1.63
CA VAL A 53 -2.23 -11.24 -1.45
C VAL A 53 -2.96 -11.25 -2.79
N PRO A 54 -4.24 -11.66 -2.85
CA PRO A 54 -5.04 -11.53 -4.06
C PRO A 54 -5.15 -10.08 -4.50
N ALA A 55 -5.11 -9.84 -5.81
CA ALA A 55 -5.26 -8.48 -6.36
C ALA A 55 -6.60 -7.83 -5.97
N THR A 56 -7.65 -8.63 -5.81
CA THR A 56 -8.97 -8.20 -5.32
C THR A 56 -8.90 -7.71 -3.87
N THR A 57 -8.19 -8.43 -2.99
CA THR A 57 -7.95 -8.03 -1.60
C THR A 57 -7.14 -6.75 -1.53
N LEU A 58 -6.08 -6.66 -2.33
CA LEU A 58 -5.25 -5.46 -2.39
C LEU A 58 -6.07 -4.24 -2.87
N ALA A 59 -6.88 -4.40 -3.91
CA ALA A 59 -7.76 -3.34 -4.43
C ALA A 59 -8.75 -2.84 -3.36
N SER A 60 -9.37 -3.75 -2.60
CA SER A 60 -10.26 -3.37 -1.48
C SER A 60 -9.51 -2.63 -0.39
N ARG A 61 -8.32 -3.09 0.03
CA ARG A 61 -7.48 -2.39 1.03
C ARG A 61 -7.05 -1.01 0.53
N MET A 62 -6.63 -0.92 -0.72
CA MET A 62 -6.27 0.34 -1.37
C MET A 62 -7.43 1.33 -1.36
N LYS A 63 -8.65 0.88 -1.69
CA LYS A 63 -9.86 1.71 -1.62
C LYS A 63 -10.16 2.19 -0.21
N SER A 64 -10.08 1.30 0.79
CA SER A 64 -10.29 1.65 2.20
C SER A 64 -9.23 2.60 2.77
N LEU A 65 -8.00 2.55 2.24
CA LEU A 65 -6.87 3.40 2.66
C LEU A 65 -6.72 4.67 1.81
N GLY A 66 -7.52 4.83 0.75
CA GLY A 66 -7.41 5.95 -0.20
C GLY A 66 -6.14 5.94 -1.04
N ILE A 67 -5.57 4.76 -1.32
CA ILE A 67 -4.34 4.60 -2.11
C ILE A 67 -4.70 4.33 -3.56
N ALA A 68 -4.32 5.23 -4.47
CA ALA A 68 -4.51 5.04 -5.90
C ALA A 68 -3.23 4.42 -6.54
N PRO A 69 -3.37 3.41 -7.42
CA PRO A 69 -2.23 2.96 -8.21
C PRO A 69 -1.81 4.09 -9.15
N ARG A 70 -0.50 4.26 -9.30
CA ARG A 70 0.11 5.23 -10.21
C ARG A 70 -0.02 4.72 -11.64
N SER A 71 -1.26 4.54 -12.11
CA SER A 71 -1.53 4.26 -13.51
C SER A 71 -1.15 5.50 -14.30
N GLY A 72 -0.31 5.33 -15.33
CA GLY A 72 0.43 6.39 -16.04
C GLY A 72 -0.39 7.40 -16.83
N THR A 73 -1.50 7.89 -16.29
CA THR A 73 -2.28 8.99 -16.85
C THR A 73 -2.17 10.19 -15.90
N ARG A 74 -1.67 11.31 -16.41
CA ARG A 74 -1.79 12.61 -15.73
C ARG A 74 -3.25 12.86 -15.35
N LEU A 75 -3.50 13.19 -14.07
CA LEU A 75 -4.71 13.87 -13.51
C LEU A 75 -6.00 13.02 -13.48
N ALA A 76 -6.87 13.04 -12.47
CA ALA A 76 -7.16 14.03 -11.44
C ALA A 76 -7.72 13.38 -10.14
N PRO A 77 -7.50 13.99 -8.96
CA PRO A 77 -8.32 13.75 -7.78
C PRO A 77 -9.58 14.61 -7.88
N GLU A 78 -10.68 14.08 -8.43
CA GLU A 78 -11.98 14.73 -8.26
C GLU A 78 -13.02 13.73 -7.73
N ARG A 79 -13.56 14.12 -6.57
CA ARG A 79 -14.84 13.73 -5.96
C ARG A 79 -14.84 12.52 -5.01
N ALA A 80 -14.50 12.84 -3.77
CA ALA A 80 -15.39 12.53 -2.65
C ALA A 80 -16.71 13.31 -2.81
N GLY A 81 -17.85 12.68 -2.50
CA GLY A 81 -19.12 13.36 -2.25
C GLY A 81 -20.28 12.93 -3.15
N GLY A 82 -21.18 12.12 -2.59
CA GLY A 82 -22.46 11.68 -3.13
C GLY A 82 -23.11 10.73 -2.16
#